data_AF-Q45TP5-F1
#
_entry.id   AF-Q45TP5-F1
#
_cell.length_a   1.000
_cell.length_b   1.000
_cell.length_c   1.000
_cell.angle_alpha   90.00
_cell.angle_beta   90.00
_cell.angle_gamma   90.00
#
_symmetry.space_group_name_H-M   'P 1'
#
loop_
_entity.id
_entity.type
_entity.pdbx_description
1 polymer ?
#
loop_
_entity_poly.entity_id
_entity_poly.type
_entity_poly.pdbx_seq_one_letter_code
_entity_poly.pdbx_strand_id
1 'polypeptide(L)'
;SLTGESEPCARGPEFSNENPLETKNIAFFSTNAVEGTCTGIVIRTGDRTVMGRIANLASGLDTGETPIAREIHHFINLITSVAVFLGVSFFIIAIVLKYYWLDAVIFLIGIIVANVPEGLLATVTVCLTLTAKRMAKKNCLVKNLEAVETLGSTSTICSDKTGTLTQNRMTVAHMWFDNRIIEVDTSEDQVSASYDKNAPGLRALIRCAMLCNRAEFKLDATNLKKPILQRDCIGDASESAILKSCELSFGGVAQYREKNKKAVEIPFNSTNKYQVSVHETDDGDDRYLLVMKGAPERILDRCTSIYMDGSDLELTDYWKAQFNNAYLELGGFGERVLGFCDVRLDSKKYPKGYRFDPDEANFQLTELRFLGLMSMIDPPRAAVPDAVEKCRSAGIKVIMVTGDHPITAKAIAKGVGIISEHNETVEDIAARLGIPVSQVNPRDAKAVVVHGNDLKSMSSEQLDDILRHHSEIVFARTSPQQKLIIVEGCQRQGAIVAVTGDGGN
;
A
#
# COMPACT_ATOMS: atom_id res chain seq x y z
N SER A 1 -1.93 3.35 11.28
CA SER A 1 -3.31 3.42 11.84
C SER A 1 -4.21 4.39 11.10
N LEU A 2 -3.86 5.68 10.96
CA LEU A 2 -4.77 6.69 10.37
C LEU A 2 -4.72 6.77 8.85
N THR A 3 -3.52 6.72 8.27
CA THR A 3 -3.30 6.86 6.81
C THR A 3 -3.22 5.52 6.09
N GLY A 4 -3.07 4.41 6.83
CA GLY A 4 -2.72 3.11 6.27
C GLY A 4 -1.26 3.00 5.81
N GLU A 5 -0.46 4.06 5.96
CA GLU A 5 0.97 4.05 5.60
C GLU A 5 1.83 3.60 6.79
N SER A 6 2.90 2.86 6.48
CA SER A 6 3.94 2.45 7.44
C SER A 6 5.15 3.40 7.47
N GLU A 7 5.18 4.42 6.60
CA GLU A 7 6.27 5.39 6.57
C GLU A 7 6.22 6.31 7.82
N PRO A 8 7.34 6.47 8.56
CA PRO A 8 7.41 7.41 9.67
C PRO A 8 7.20 8.85 9.21
N CYS A 9 6.18 9.52 9.76
CA CYS A 9 5.92 10.94 9.52
C CYS A 9 6.60 11.80 10.59
N ALA A 10 7.51 12.69 10.18
CA ALA A 10 8.18 13.63 11.09
C ALA A 10 7.18 14.58 11.78
N ARG A 11 7.43 14.88 13.07
CA ARG A 11 6.62 15.80 13.88
C ARG A 11 7.47 16.96 14.37
N GLY A 12 6.90 18.16 14.43
CA GLY A 12 7.57 19.39 14.85
C GLY A 12 6.55 20.43 15.34
N PRO A 13 6.96 21.45 16.12
CA PRO A 13 6.03 22.39 16.75
C PRO A 13 5.36 23.35 15.76
N GLU A 14 5.96 23.54 14.58
CA GLU A 14 5.48 24.48 13.57
C GLU A 14 4.27 23.96 12.80
N PHE A 15 3.33 24.86 12.53
CA PHE A 15 2.21 24.60 11.63
C PHE A 15 2.72 24.42 10.20
N SER A 16 2.36 23.31 9.56
CA SER A 16 2.88 22.98 8.23
C SER A 16 1.80 22.75 7.17
N ASN A 17 0.53 22.55 7.56
CA ASN A 17 -0.56 22.27 6.63
C ASN A 17 -1.92 22.62 7.25
N GLU A 18 -2.84 23.18 6.45
CA GLU A 18 -4.22 23.47 6.85
C GLU A 18 -5.00 22.20 7.25
N ASN A 19 -4.73 21.07 6.59
CA ASN A 19 -5.32 19.79 6.96
C ASN A 19 -4.70 19.29 8.27
N PRO A 20 -5.49 19.16 9.37
CA PRO A 20 -4.96 18.71 10.64
C PRO A 20 -4.32 17.32 10.56
N LEU A 21 -4.77 16.46 9.64
CA LEU A 21 -4.22 15.10 9.47
C LEU A 21 -2.80 15.09 8.86
N GLU A 22 -2.43 16.16 8.15
CA GLU A 22 -1.14 16.27 7.44
C GLU A 22 -0.16 17.21 8.14
N THR A 23 -0.63 18.10 9.03
CA THR A 23 0.26 19.02 9.74
C THR A 23 1.20 18.28 10.69
N LYS A 24 2.45 18.76 10.80
CA LYS A 24 3.51 18.15 11.61
C LYS A 24 3.37 18.41 13.11
N ASN A 25 2.60 19.44 13.49
CA ASN A 25 2.42 19.86 14.89
C ASN A 25 1.28 19.17 15.64
N ILE A 26 0.71 18.11 15.08
CA ILE A 26 -0.29 17.28 15.76
C ILE A 26 0.19 15.83 15.81
N ALA A 27 0.11 15.23 17.00
CA ALA A 27 0.25 13.79 17.20
C ALA A 27 -1.13 13.19 17.54
N PHE A 28 -1.37 11.95 17.11
CA PHE A 28 -2.70 11.34 17.18
C PHE A 28 -2.74 10.12 18.09
N PHE A 29 -3.88 9.94 18.77
CA PHE A 29 -4.19 8.69 19.47
C PHE A 29 -4.13 7.50 18.49
N SER A 30 -3.63 6.34 18.96
CA SER A 30 -3.29 5.12 18.19
C SER A 30 -2.04 5.16 17.29
N THR A 31 -1.27 6.25 17.33
CA THR A 31 0.06 6.33 16.69
C THR A 31 1.17 6.16 17.72
N ASN A 32 2.29 5.59 17.30
CA ASN A 32 3.47 5.39 18.14
C ASN A 32 4.61 6.29 17.65
N ALA A 33 5.37 6.86 18.59
CA ALA A 33 6.63 7.51 18.25
C ALA A 33 7.65 6.43 17.82
N VAL A 34 8.15 6.53 16.60
CA VAL A 34 9.14 5.58 16.05
C VAL A 34 10.53 5.91 16.58
N GLU A 35 10.87 7.20 16.63
CA GLU A 35 12.14 7.71 17.13
C GLU A 35 12.00 9.14 17.69
N GLY A 36 13.03 9.59 18.42
CA GLY A 36 13.09 10.93 19.02
C GLY A 36 12.28 11.10 20.30
N THR A 37 12.23 12.34 20.80
CA THR A 37 11.43 12.74 21.96
C THR A 37 10.64 14.01 21.62
N CYS A 38 9.43 14.13 22.16
CA CYS A 38 8.62 15.32 21.99
C CYS A 38 7.81 15.60 23.27
N THR A 39 7.36 16.84 23.41
CA THR A 39 6.34 17.23 24.39
C THR A 39 5.17 17.86 23.63
N GLY A 40 3.97 17.75 24.19
CA GLY A 40 2.78 18.27 23.54
C GLY A 40 1.64 18.46 24.53
N ILE A 41 0.70 19.33 24.15
CA ILE A 41 -0.50 19.61 24.95
C ILE A 41 -1.63 18.72 24.45
N VAL A 42 -2.33 18.06 25.37
CA VAL A 42 -3.48 17.22 25.03
C VAL A 42 -4.63 18.09 24.53
N ILE A 43 -4.98 17.95 23.25
CA ILE A 43 -6.04 18.75 22.60
C ILE A 43 -7.40 18.05 22.68
N ARG A 44 -7.42 16.70 22.66
CA ARG A 44 -8.64 15.87 22.73
C ARG A 44 -8.38 14.55 23.49
N THR A 45 -9.41 14.02 24.14
CA THR A 45 -9.36 12.77 24.92
C THR A 45 -10.54 11.84 24.61
N GLY A 46 -10.33 10.53 24.76
CA GLY A 46 -11.36 9.49 24.55
C GLY A 46 -11.99 9.54 23.16
N ASP A 47 -13.32 9.43 23.11
CA ASP A 47 -14.14 9.43 21.89
C ASP A 47 -14.02 10.70 21.04
N ARG A 48 -13.56 11.81 21.64
CA ARG A 48 -13.37 13.07 20.93
C ARG A 48 -12.10 13.07 20.08
N THR A 49 -11.16 12.14 20.34
CA THR A 49 -9.97 11.96 19.50
C THR A 49 -10.37 11.53 18.09
N VAL A 50 -9.47 11.71 17.11
CA VAL A 50 -9.76 11.33 15.71
C VAL A 50 -10.10 9.83 15.62
N MET A 51 -9.28 8.99 16.26
CA MET A 51 -9.52 7.54 16.29
C MET A 51 -10.73 7.15 17.14
N GLY A 52 -11.04 7.87 18.22
CA GLY A 52 -12.28 7.65 18.98
C GLY A 52 -13.52 7.87 18.11
N ARG A 53 -13.53 8.91 17.28
CA ARG A 53 -14.60 9.16 16.31
C ARG A 53 -14.69 8.08 15.23
N ILE A 54 -13.55 7.57 14.74
CA ILE A 54 -13.51 6.48 13.76
C ILE A 54 -14.03 5.18 14.38
N ALA A 55 -13.63 4.87 15.61
CA ALA A 55 -14.12 3.69 16.33
C ALA A 55 -15.63 3.75 16.56
N ASN A 56 -16.17 4.91 16.95
CA ASN A 56 -17.61 5.12 17.11
C ASN A 56 -18.37 5.07 15.78
N LEU A 57 -17.77 5.54 14.69
CA LEU A 57 -18.34 5.41 13.35
C LEU A 57 -18.37 3.94 12.93
N ALA A 58 -17.32 3.17 13.20
CA ALA A 58 -17.26 1.74 12.88
C ALA A 58 -18.24 0.90 13.72
N SER A 59 -18.44 1.23 14.99
CA SER A 59 -19.35 0.51 15.88
C SER A 59 -20.82 0.93 15.75
N GLY A 60 -21.07 2.17 15.31
CA GLY A 60 -22.41 2.75 15.19
C GLY A 60 -23.06 2.59 13.81
N LEU A 61 -22.42 1.89 12.87
CA LEU A 61 -22.99 1.60 11.55
C LEU A 61 -24.02 0.48 11.67
N ASP A 62 -25.21 0.71 11.12
CA ASP A 62 -26.26 -0.32 11.04
C ASP A 62 -25.77 -1.50 10.21
N THR A 63 -25.91 -2.70 10.76
CA THR A 63 -25.73 -3.94 10.00
C THR A 63 -26.94 -4.12 9.09
N GLY A 64 -26.81 -3.69 7.82
CA GLY A 64 -27.83 -3.92 6.80
C GLY A 64 -28.11 -5.42 6.57
N GLU A 65 -29.23 -5.72 5.91
CA GLU A 65 -29.55 -7.11 5.54
C GLU A 65 -28.58 -7.64 4.47
N THR A 66 -28.14 -8.89 4.64
CA THR A 66 -27.31 -9.57 3.64
C THR A 66 -28.15 -9.96 2.41
N PRO A 67 -27.53 -10.16 1.22
CA PRO A 67 -28.25 -10.59 0.03
C PRO A 67 -29.02 -11.90 0.26
N ILE A 68 -28.37 -12.91 0.86
CA ILE A 68 -29.03 -14.17 1.20
C ILE A 68 -30.19 -13.99 2.19
N ALA A 69 -30.08 -13.13 3.20
CA ALA A 69 -31.18 -12.86 4.12
C ALA A 69 -32.37 -12.21 3.39
N ARG A 70 -32.11 -11.27 2.48
CA ARG A 70 -33.13 -10.62 1.66
C ARG A 70 -33.85 -11.62 0.74
N GLU A 71 -33.10 -12.54 0.12
CA GLU A 71 -33.68 -13.61 -0.72
C GLU A 71 -34.49 -14.60 0.11
N ILE A 72 -34.03 -14.97 1.31
CA ILE A 72 -34.80 -15.80 2.24
C ILE A 72 -36.09 -15.10 2.65
N HIS A 73 -36.06 -13.81 2.98
CA HIS A 73 -37.26 -13.02 3.29
C HIS A 73 -38.23 -12.96 2.11
N HIS A 74 -37.72 -12.72 0.89
CA HIS A 74 -38.55 -12.72 -0.32
C HIS A 74 -39.24 -14.08 -0.53
N PHE A 75 -38.48 -15.16 -0.40
CA PHE A 75 -38.97 -16.53 -0.53
C PHE A 75 -40.01 -16.89 0.53
N ILE A 76 -39.76 -16.55 1.80
CA ILE A 76 -40.71 -16.77 2.90
C ILE A 76 -42.01 -16.02 2.61
N ASN A 77 -41.94 -14.74 2.22
CA ASN A 77 -43.12 -13.94 1.91
C ASN A 77 -43.95 -14.54 0.76
N LEU A 78 -43.28 -15.08 -0.26
CA LEU A 78 -43.96 -15.75 -1.38
C LEU A 78 -44.70 -17.01 -0.91
N ILE A 79 -44.02 -17.90 -0.17
CA ILE A 79 -44.63 -19.13 0.34
C ILE A 79 -45.76 -18.82 1.31
N THR A 80 -45.56 -17.90 2.24
CA THR A 80 -46.59 -17.50 3.19
C THR A 80 -47.80 -16.93 2.46
N SER A 81 -47.59 -16.12 1.42
CA SER A 81 -48.70 -15.59 0.61
C SER A 81 -49.51 -16.71 -0.07
N VAL A 82 -48.84 -17.71 -0.65
CA VAL A 82 -49.50 -18.88 -1.26
C VAL A 82 -50.22 -19.73 -0.20
N ALA A 83 -49.58 -19.99 0.93
CA ALA A 83 -50.13 -20.80 2.02
C ALA A 83 -51.39 -20.15 2.62
N VAL A 84 -51.37 -18.84 2.86
CA VAL A 84 -52.53 -18.08 3.35
C VAL A 84 -53.62 -18.02 2.29
N PHE A 85 -53.27 -17.78 1.02
CA PHE A 85 -54.24 -17.75 -0.08
C PHE A 85 -54.99 -19.09 -0.21
N LEU A 86 -54.26 -20.21 -0.24
CA LEU A 86 -54.85 -21.54 -0.30
C LEU A 86 -55.64 -21.85 0.98
N GLY A 87 -55.08 -21.58 2.15
CA GLY A 87 -55.73 -21.81 3.44
C GLY A 87 -57.09 -21.10 3.53
N VAL A 88 -57.12 -19.80 3.26
CA VAL A 88 -58.35 -19.00 3.31
C VAL A 88 -59.34 -19.41 2.21
N SER A 89 -58.86 -19.69 1.00
CA SER A 89 -59.73 -20.13 -0.10
C SER A 89 -60.43 -21.45 0.24
N PHE A 90 -59.68 -22.43 0.74
CA PHE A 90 -60.25 -23.73 1.14
C PHE A 90 -61.11 -23.63 2.39
N PHE A 91 -60.79 -22.72 3.32
CA PHE A 91 -61.65 -22.42 4.45
C PHE A 91 -63.02 -21.89 4.00
N ILE A 92 -63.05 -20.95 3.06
CA ILE A 92 -64.30 -20.43 2.48
C ILE A 92 -65.07 -21.55 1.78
N ILE A 93 -64.40 -22.39 0.99
CA ILE A 93 -65.02 -23.54 0.32
C ILE A 93 -65.61 -24.53 1.35
N ALA A 94 -64.90 -24.83 2.44
CA ALA A 94 -65.39 -25.71 3.50
C ALA A 94 -66.67 -25.17 4.16
N ILE A 95 -66.74 -23.86 4.39
CA ILE A 95 -67.95 -23.21 4.90
C ILE A 95 -69.10 -23.28 3.88
N VAL A 96 -68.83 -23.05 2.59
CA VAL A 96 -69.83 -23.17 1.51
C VAL A 96 -70.37 -24.60 1.39
N LEU A 97 -69.51 -25.61 1.57
CA LEU A 97 -69.88 -27.03 1.60
C LEU A 97 -70.56 -27.47 2.91
N LYS A 98 -70.82 -26.55 3.84
CA LYS A 98 -71.49 -26.78 5.13
C LYS A 98 -70.76 -27.72 6.08
N TYR A 99 -69.43 -27.73 6.07
CA TYR A 99 -68.65 -28.36 7.13
C TYR A 99 -68.87 -27.62 8.46
N TYR A 100 -68.72 -28.34 9.58
CA TYR A 100 -68.75 -27.72 10.90
C TYR A 100 -67.55 -26.77 11.04
N TRP A 101 -67.74 -25.60 11.66
CA TRP A 101 -66.73 -24.54 11.68
C TRP A 101 -65.40 -24.97 12.34
N LEU A 102 -65.45 -25.88 13.33
CA LEU A 102 -64.23 -26.46 13.91
C LEU A 102 -63.45 -27.29 12.89
N ASP A 103 -64.14 -28.09 12.07
CA ASP A 103 -63.51 -28.91 11.03
C ASP A 103 -62.88 -28.01 9.95
N ALA A 104 -63.55 -26.92 9.58
CA ALA A 104 -63.02 -25.94 8.65
C ALA A 104 -61.74 -25.27 9.19
N VAL A 105 -61.67 -24.94 10.49
CA VAL A 105 -60.46 -24.40 11.14
C VAL A 105 -59.34 -25.45 11.17
N ILE A 106 -59.65 -26.72 11.44
CA ILE A 106 -58.65 -27.81 11.40
C ILE A 106 -58.07 -27.94 9.98
N PHE A 107 -58.91 -27.88 8.93
CA PHE A 107 -58.44 -27.90 7.55
C PHE A 107 -57.57 -26.68 7.20
N LEU A 108 -57.94 -25.48 7.65
CA LEU A 108 -57.14 -24.27 7.46
C LEU A 108 -55.73 -24.44 8.05
N ILE A 109 -55.63 -24.89 9.30
CA ILE A 109 -54.35 -25.12 9.98
C ILE A 109 -53.56 -26.19 9.23
N GLY A 110 -54.20 -27.30 8.86
CA GLY A 110 -53.56 -28.39 8.11
C GLY A 110 -52.97 -27.94 6.77
N ILE A 111 -53.71 -27.12 6.01
CA ILE A 111 -53.24 -26.57 4.73
C ILE A 111 -52.07 -25.60 4.94
N ILE A 112 -52.13 -24.72 5.95
CA ILE A 112 -51.04 -23.80 6.23
C ILE A 112 -49.78 -24.57 6.60
N VAL A 113 -49.86 -25.50 7.55
CA VAL A 113 -48.71 -26.30 8.00
C VAL A 113 -48.13 -27.12 6.83
N ALA A 114 -48.98 -27.74 6.01
CA ALA A 114 -48.52 -28.52 4.86
C ALA A 114 -47.75 -27.71 3.81
N ASN A 115 -47.94 -26.38 3.75
CA ASN A 115 -47.25 -25.49 2.81
C ASN A 115 -46.02 -24.79 3.41
N VAL A 116 -45.80 -24.84 4.72
CA VAL A 116 -44.63 -24.22 5.36
C VAL A 116 -43.47 -25.21 5.33
N PRO A 117 -42.33 -24.89 4.69
CA PRO A 117 -41.21 -25.83 4.60
C PRO A 117 -40.34 -25.78 5.86
N GLU A 118 -40.68 -26.55 6.90
CA GLU A 118 -40.00 -26.48 8.21
C GLU A 118 -38.51 -26.86 8.13
N GLY A 119 -38.13 -27.68 7.16
CA GLY A 119 -36.76 -28.13 6.95
C GLY A 119 -35.84 -27.11 6.24
N LEU A 120 -36.39 -26.04 5.65
CA LEU A 120 -35.61 -25.16 4.76
C LEU A 120 -34.53 -24.38 5.50
N LEU A 121 -34.86 -23.72 6.62
CA LEU A 121 -33.90 -22.89 7.35
C LEU A 121 -32.73 -23.73 7.89
N ALA A 122 -33.03 -24.96 8.32
CA ALA A 122 -32.02 -25.91 8.79
C ALA A 122 -31.10 -26.36 7.65
N THR A 123 -31.65 -26.70 6.48
CA THR A 123 -30.84 -27.14 5.33
C THR A 123 -29.94 -26.03 4.81
N VAL A 124 -30.46 -24.80 4.69
CA VAL A 124 -29.67 -23.62 4.30
C VAL A 124 -28.50 -23.39 5.25
N THR A 125 -28.74 -23.45 6.57
CA THR A 125 -27.69 -23.28 7.58
C THR A 125 -26.61 -24.36 7.47
N VAL A 126 -27.00 -25.61 7.23
CA VAL A 126 -26.05 -26.72 7.02
C VAL A 126 -25.23 -26.51 5.75
N CYS A 127 -25.86 -26.10 4.65
CA CYS A 127 -25.18 -25.80 3.39
C CYS A 127 -24.14 -24.67 3.54
N LEU A 128 -24.50 -23.58 4.21
CA LEU A 128 -23.57 -22.47 4.50
C LEU A 128 -22.41 -22.93 5.39
N THR A 129 -22.70 -23.73 6.42
CA THR A 129 -21.68 -24.28 7.33
C THR A 129 -20.67 -25.18 6.61
N LEU A 130 -21.15 -26.07 5.72
CA LEU A 130 -20.28 -26.92 4.92
C LEU A 130 -19.38 -26.12 3.98
N THR A 131 -19.89 -25.02 3.41
CA THR A 131 -19.14 -24.13 2.53
C THR A 131 -18.10 -23.34 3.31
N ALA A 132 -18.47 -22.77 4.47
CA ALA A 132 -17.53 -22.11 5.38
C ALA A 132 -16.40 -23.05 5.82
N LYS A 133 -16.71 -24.34 6.09
CA LYS A 133 -15.69 -25.35 6.41
C LYS A 133 -14.74 -25.62 5.25
N ARG A 134 -15.21 -25.58 4.00
CA ARG A 134 -14.36 -25.70 2.80
C ARG A 134 -13.46 -24.48 2.61
N MET A 135 -13.96 -23.27 2.90
CA MET A 135 -13.16 -22.03 2.86
C MET A 135 -12.08 -22.02 3.95
N ALA A 136 -12.41 -22.46 5.17
CA ALA A 136 -11.46 -22.56 6.27
C ALA A 136 -10.29 -23.51 5.98
N LYS A 137 -10.52 -24.62 5.25
CA LYS A 137 -9.45 -25.52 4.77
C LYS A 137 -8.46 -24.84 3.81
N LYS A 138 -8.84 -23.70 3.21
CA LYS A 138 -8.00 -22.85 2.36
C LYS A 138 -7.54 -21.57 3.08
N ASN A 139 -7.51 -21.58 4.42
CA ASN A 139 -7.13 -20.45 5.27
C ASN A 139 -8.01 -19.19 5.13
N CYS A 140 -9.25 -19.33 4.64
CA CYS A 140 -10.25 -18.26 4.61
C CYS A 140 -11.26 -18.50 5.75
N LEU A 141 -11.08 -17.81 6.88
CA LEU A 141 -11.95 -17.93 8.04
C LEU A 141 -13.18 -17.04 7.91
N VAL A 142 -14.36 -17.64 8.01
CA VAL A 142 -15.65 -16.94 7.94
C VAL A 142 -16.22 -16.79 9.35
N LYS A 143 -16.47 -15.54 9.78
CA LYS A 143 -17.08 -15.24 11.09
C LYS A 143 -18.61 -15.25 11.07
N ASN A 144 -19.21 -14.82 9.97
CA ASN A 144 -20.66 -14.85 9.75
C ASN A 144 -20.97 -15.75 8.54
N LEU A 145 -21.79 -16.78 8.73
CA LEU A 145 -22.10 -17.77 7.70
C LEU A 145 -22.76 -17.16 6.44
N GLU A 146 -23.52 -16.08 6.59
CA GLU A 146 -24.17 -15.39 5.47
C GLU A 146 -23.15 -14.74 4.51
N ALA A 147 -21.98 -14.34 5.03
CA ALA A 147 -20.93 -13.70 4.24
C ALA A 147 -20.34 -14.62 3.15
N VAL A 148 -20.50 -15.94 3.30
CA VAL A 148 -20.08 -16.92 2.30
C VAL A 148 -20.77 -16.67 0.96
N GLU A 149 -22.07 -16.39 1.00
CA GLU A 149 -22.87 -16.13 -0.20
C GLU A 149 -22.63 -14.71 -0.70
N THR A 150 -22.50 -13.74 0.21
CA THR A 150 -22.29 -12.33 -0.16
C THR A 150 -21.07 -12.13 -1.06
N LEU A 151 -19.99 -12.89 -0.84
CA LEU A 151 -18.81 -12.89 -1.71
C LEU A 151 -19.12 -13.37 -3.13
N GLY A 152 -20.03 -14.32 -3.30
CA GLY A 152 -20.48 -14.81 -4.60
C GLY A 152 -21.37 -13.83 -5.35
N SER A 153 -22.15 -13.03 -4.62
CA SER A 153 -23.03 -12.00 -5.17
C SER A 153 -22.36 -10.63 -5.32
N THR A 154 -21.07 -10.52 -4.98
CA THR A 154 -20.32 -9.26 -5.03
C THR A 154 -20.12 -8.79 -6.48
N SER A 155 -20.51 -7.54 -6.75
CA SER A 155 -20.33 -6.88 -8.06
C SER A 155 -19.23 -5.83 -8.05
N THR A 156 -18.78 -5.39 -6.87
CA THR A 156 -17.72 -4.39 -6.71
C THR A 156 -16.82 -4.71 -5.52
N ILE A 157 -15.50 -4.61 -5.70
CA ILE A 157 -14.51 -4.74 -4.65
C ILE A 157 -13.84 -3.39 -4.44
N CYS A 158 -13.89 -2.87 -3.22
CA CYS A 158 -13.08 -1.73 -2.78
C CYS A 158 -11.90 -2.26 -1.97
N SER A 159 -10.68 -2.15 -2.50
CA SER A 159 -9.48 -2.65 -1.82
C SER A 159 -8.60 -1.51 -1.33
N ASP A 160 -8.11 -1.63 -0.09
CA ASP A 160 -6.95 -0.87 0.33
C ASP A 160 -5.70 -1.32 -0.44
N LYS A 161 -4.70 -0.46 -0.51
CA LYS A 161 -3.42 -0.70 -1.17
C LYS A 161 -2.43 -1.32 -0.19
N THR A 162 -2.02 -0.56 0.83
CA THR A 162 -0.94 -0.95 1.75
C THR A 162 -1.37 -2.18 2.55
N GLY A 163 -0.54 -3.23 2.55
CA GLY A 163 -0.76 -4.45 3.32
C GLY A 163 -1.91 -5.35 2.87
N THR A 164 -2.75 -4.87 1.96
CA THR A 164 -3.80 -5.66 1.32
C THR A 164 -3.36 -6.10 -0.07
N LEU A 165 -3.22 -5.17 -1.02
CA LEU A 165 -2.70 -5.45 -2.36
C LEU A 165 -1.17 -5.60 -2.34
N THR A 166 -0.51 -4.80 -1.52
CA THR A 166 0.95 -4.82 -1.36
C THR A 166 1.37 -5.60 -0.11
N GLN A 167 2.66 -5.87 -0.01
CA GLN A 167 3.24 -6.67 1.07
C GLN A 167 3.39 -5.88 2.39
N ASN A 168 3.16 -4.56 2.38
CA ASN A 168 3.50 -3.61 3.46
C ASN A 168 4.98 -3.75 3.87
N ARG A 169 5.84 -3.90 2.86
CA ARG A 169 7.26 -4.11 3.03
C ARG A 169 8.03 -3.42 1.92
N MET A 170 8.64 -2.29 2.27
CA MET A 170 9.53 -1.58 1.36
C MET A 170 10.65 -2.51 0.85
N THR A 171 10.79 -2.59 -0.46
CA THR A 171 11.71 -3.49 -1.16
C THR A 171 12.37 -2.71 -2.31
N VAL A 172 13.68 -2.89 -2.50
CA VAL A 172 14.39 -2.27 -3.64
C VAL A 172 13.86 -2.87 -4.94
N ALA A 173 13.43 -2.02 -5.85
CA ALA A 173 12.77 -2.41 -7.10
C ALA A 173 13.70 -2.20 -8.31
N HIS A 174 14.38 -1.05 -8.38
CA HIS A 174 15.36 -0.80 -9.43
C HIS A 174 16.65 -0.18 -8.89
N MET A 175 17.71 -0.34 -9.66
CA MET A 175 18.99 0.34 -9.46
C MET A 175 19.42 1.01 -10.76
N TRP A 176 19.93 2.24 -10.69
CA TRP A 176 20.54 2.92 -11.83
C TRP A 176 22.04 3.09 -11.59
N PHE A 177 22.86 2.48 -12.44
CA PHE A 177 24.32 2.61 -12.46
C PHE A 177 24.82 2.30 -13.89
N ASP A 178 26.03 2.74 -14.25
CA ASP A 178 26.60 2.54 -15.59
C ASP A 178 25.63 2.98 -16.73
N ASN A 179 24.85 4.04 -16.46
CA ASN A 179 23.78 4.57 -17.31
C ASN A 179 22.69 3.55 -17.71
N ARG A 180 22.40 2.56 -16.85
CA ARG A 180 21.38 1.53 -17.09
C ARG A 180 20.48 1.39 -15.88
N ILE A 181 19.18 1.26 -16.12
CA ILE A 181 18.21 0.85 -15.10
C ILE A 181 18.17 -0.67 -15.09
N ILE A 182 18.34 -1.25 -13.91
CA ILE A 182 18.27 -2.70 -13.68
C ILE A 182 17.14 -2.97 -12.72
N GLU A 183 16.27 -3.90 -13.10
CA GLU A 183 15.20 -4.42 -12.27
C GLU A 183 15.74 -5.45 -11.26
N VAL A 184 15.32 -5.30 -10.02
CA VAL A 184 15.65 -6.16 -8.89
C VAL A 184 14.43 -7.01 -8.57
N ASP A 185 14.64 -8.29 -8.24
CA ASP A 185 13.54 -9.17 -7.91
C ASP A 185 12.84 -8.71 -6.62
N THR A 186 11.59 -8.27 -6.75
CA THR A 186 10.73 -7.84 -5.64
C THR A 186 9.84 -8.97 -5.11
N SER A 187 9.84 -10.15 -5.75
CA SER A 187 9.05 -11.31 -5.34
C SER A 187 9.58 -11.93 -4.04
N GLU A 188 8.70 -12.58 -3.29
CA GLU A 188 9.11 -13.25 -2.05
C GLU A 188 10.02 -14.46 -2.30
N ASP A 189 9.84 -15.11 -3.46
CA ASP A 189 10.50 -16.37 -3.80
C ASP A 189 11.84 -16.18 -4.55
N GLN A 190 12.16 -14.95 -4.98
CA GLN A 190 13.45 -14.56 -5.58
C GLN A 190 13.86 -15.41 -6.80
N VAL A 191 12.93 -15.62 -7.74
CA VAL A 191 13.08 -16.56 -8.87
C VAL A 191 13.62 -15.89 -10.15
N SER A 192 13.57 -14.56 -10.24
CA SER A 192 13.46 -13.85 -11.54
C SER A 192 14.67 -12.98 -11.91
N ALA A 193 15.36 -12.33 -10.98
CA ALA A 193 16.39 -11.36 -11.35
C ALA A 193 17.80 -11.98 -11.50
N SER A 194 18.35 -11.89 -12.71
CA SER A 194 19.77 -12.14 -13.01
C SER A 194 20.38 -10.88 -13.59
N TYR A 195 21.14 -10.14 -12.77
CA TYR A 195 22.00 -9.05 -13.21
C TYR A 195 23.44 -9.35 -12.81
N ASP A 196 24.39 -8.76 -13.55
CA ASP A 196 25.82 -9.03 -13.34
C ASP A 196 26.30 -8.46 -12.00
N LYS A 197 26.38 -9.34 -11.00
CA LYS A 197 26.88 -9.02 -9.66
C LYS A 197 28.35 -8.57 -9.65
N ASN A 198 29.10 -8.82 -10.74
CA ASN A 198 30.50 -8.45 -10.86
C ASN A 198 30.71 -7.08 -11.50
N ALA A 199 29.66 -6.42 -12.00
CA ALA A 199 29.76 -5.09 -12.59
C ALA A 199 30.43 -4.10 -11.58
N PRO A 200 31.50 -3.39 -11.98
CA PRO A 200 32.20 -2.47 -11.09
C PRO A 200 31.28 -1.40 -10.49
N GLY A 201 30.39 -0.82 -11.30
CA GLY A 201 29.41 0.18 -10.88
C GLY A 201 28.51 -0.34 -9.76
N LEU A 202 27.97 -1.56 -9.92
CA LEU A 202 27.14 -2.22 -8.91
C LEU A 202 27.90 -2.44 -7.60
N ARG A 203 29.15 -2.92 -7.66
CA ARG A 203 29.94 -3.19 -6.45
C ARG A 203 30.21 -1.92 -5.66
N ALA A 204 30.49 -0.80 -6.33
CA ALA A 204 30.68 0.48 -5.68
C ALA A 204 29.37 1.00 -5.05
N LEU A 205 28.27 0.94 -5.80
CA LEU A 205 26.93 1.33 -5.33
C LEU A 205 26.50 0.51 -4.10
N ILE A 206 26.67 -0.81 -4.15
CA ILE A 206 26.31 -1.71 -3.05
C ILE A 206 27.23 -1.53 -1.85
N ARG A 207 28.53 -1.30 -2.04
CA ARG A 207 29.44 -0.92 -0.94
C ARG A 207 28.92 0.31 -0.21
N CYS A 208 28.55 1.36 -0.95
CA CYS A 208 27.98 2.57 -0.36
C CYS A 208 26.68 2.27 0.40
N ALA A 209 25.79 1.46 -0.18
CA ALA A 209 24.52 1.07 0.40
C ALA A 209 24.66 0.19 1.66
N MET A 210 25.65 -0.70 1.71
CA MET A 210 25.99 -1.50 2.88
C MET A 210 26.52 -0.62 4.01
N LEU A 211 27.44 0.30 3.73
CA LEU A 211 28.13 1.09 4.75
C LEU A 211 27.29 2.26 5.28
N CYS A 212 26.64 3.01 4.39
CA CYS A 212 25.83 4.17 4.73
C CYS A 212 24.40 3.76 5.13
N ASN A 213 24.26 2.87 6.12
CA ASN A 213 22.96 2.32 6.52
C ASN A 213 23.00 1.87 7.99
N ARG A 214 21.99 2.26 8.78
CA ARG A 214 21.88 1.93 10.22
C ARG A 214 20.96 0.76 10.52
N ALA A 215 20.26 0.21 9.52
CA ALA A 215 19.40 -0.93 9.73
C ALA A 215 20.21 -2.19 10.04
N GLU A 216 19.69 -3.01 10.95
CA GLU A 216 20.26 -4.29 11.38
C GLU A 216 19.19 -5.37 11.43
N PHE A 217 19.56 -6.63 11.21
CA PHE A 217 18.65 -7.75 11.45
C PHE A 217 18.51 -8.02 12.94
N LYS A 218 17.29 -8.30 13.42
CA LYS A 218 17.10 -8.80 14.78
C LYS A 218 17.77 -10.17 14.93
N LEU A 219 18.60 -10.32 15.96
CA LEU A 219 19.46 -11.50 16.20
C LEU A 219 18.73 -12.68 16.86
N ASP A 220 17.41 -12.74 16.80
CA ASP A 220 16.66 -13.85 17.38
C ASP A 220 16.74 -15.12 16.50
N ALA A 221 16.89 -16.28 17.15
CA ALA A 221 17.08 -17.56 16.47
C ALA A 221 15.89 -17.94 15.56
N THR A 222 14.70 -17.43 15.85
CA THR A 222 13.49 -17.56 15.02
C THR A 222 13.57 -16.73 13.76
N ASN A 223 14.04 -15.49 13.84
CA ASN A 223 14.16 -14.59 12.70
C ASN A 223 15.26 -15.00 11.73
N LEU A 224 16.42 -15.47 12.22
CA LEU A 224 17.52 -15.90 11.36
C LEU A 224 17.15 -17.08 10.45
N LYS A 225 16.17 -17.91 10.85
CA LYS A 225 15.62 -19.01 10.04
C LYS A 225 14.66 -18.54 8.95
N LYS A 226 14.13 -17.32 9.02
CA LYS A 226 13.24 -16.77 7.99
C LYS A 226 14.04 -16.45 6.72
N PRO A 227 13.41 -16.52 5.53
CA PRO A 227 13.96 -15.95 4.30
C PRO A 227 14.37 -14.49 4.49
N ILE A 228 15.44 -14.03 3.82
CA ILE A 228 16.05 -12.70 4.05
C ILE A 228 15.01 -11.58 3.99
N LEU A 229 14.12 -11.60 2.99
CA LEU A 229 13.06 -10.59 2.85
C LEU A 229 12.07 -10.57 4.02
N GLN A 230 11.80 -11.72 4.64
CA GLN A 230 10.88 -11.87 5.77
C GLN A 230 11.55 -11.67 7.14
N ARG A 231 12.87 -11.42 7.16
CA ARG A 231 13.57 -11.11 8.41
C ARG A 231 13.14 -9.75 8.95
N ASP A 232 12.90 -9.70 10.24
CA ASP A 232 12.64 -8.49 10.99
C ASP A 232 13.93 -7.69 11.15
N CYS A 233 13.83 -6.39 10.90
CA CYS A 233 14.94 -5.44 11.00
C CYS A 233 14.66 -4.41 12.11
N ILE A 234 15.73 -3.84 12.64
CA ILE A 234 15.74 -2.63 13.45
C ILE A 234 16.22 -1.52 12.52
N GLY A 235 15.44 -0.44 12.36
CA GLY A 235 15.72 0.65 11.42
C GLY A 235 14.45 1.10 10.70
N ASP A 236 14.55 2.16 9.90
CA ASP A 236 13.43 2.60 9.07
C ASP A 236 13.19 1.66 7.88
N ALA A 237 12.04 1.81 7.22
CA ALA A 237 11.63 0.93 6.13
C ALA A 237 12.57 1.01 4.91
N SER A 238 13.10 2.19 4.58
CA SER A 238 14.01 2.38 3.44
C SER A 238 15.37 1.77 3.72
N GLU A 239 15.93 1.99 4.90
CA GLU A 239 17.18 1.35 5.30
C GLU A 239 17.07 -0.17 5.38
N SER A 240 15.95 -0.67 5.91
CA SER A 240 15.66 -2.10 5.97
C SER A 240 15.54 -2.73 4.57
N ALA A 241 14.93 -2.02 3.62
CA ALA A 241 14.83 -2.45 2.22
C ALA A 241 16.21 -2.59 1.57
N ILE A 242 17.07 -1.56 1.75
CA ILE A 242 18.44 -1.56 1.25
C ILE A 242 19.26 -2.69 1.89
N LEU A 243 19.17 -2.86 3.21
CA LEU A 243 19.88 -3.93 3.94
C LEU A 243 19.52 -5.31 3.36
N LYS A 244 18.23 -5.58 3.19
CA LYS A 244 17.74 -6.84 2.63
C LYS A 244 18.22 -7.07 1.21
N SER A 245 18.19 -6.03 0.36
CA SER A 245 18.69 -6.08 -1.01
C SER A 245 20.20 -6.39 -1.07
N CYS A 246 21.00 -5.73 -0.22
CA CYS A 246 22.44 -6.00 -0.13
C CYS A 246 22.74 -7.42 0.37
N GLU A 247 22.00 -7.90 1.39
CA GLU A 247 22.17 -9.24 1.95
C GLU A 247 21.77 -10.34 0.94
N LEU A 248 20.72 -10.14 0.15
CA LEU A 248 20.35 -11.03 -0.96
C LEU A 248 21.40 -11.08 -2.06
N SER A 249 21.98 -9.92 -2.39
CA SER A 249 22.85 -9.78 -3.55
C SER A 249 24.25 -10.33 -3.28
N PHE A 250 24.85 -9.99 -2.13
CA PHE A 250 26.25 -10.27 -1.80
C PHE A 250 26.46 -11.04 -0.49
N GLY A 251 25.47 -11.05 0.41
CA GLY A 251 25.55 -11.71 1.71
C GLY A 251 26.53 -11.07 2.69
N GLY A 252 26.37 -11.37 3.98
CA GLY A 252 27.38 -11.03 5.00
C GLY A 252 27.54 -9.53 5.26
N VAL A 253 26.47 -8.73 5.16
CA VAL A 253 26.53 -7.27 5.34
C VAL A 253 27.11 -6.91 6.71
N ALA A 254 26.75 -7.65 7.76
CA ALA A 254 27.29 -7.43 9.12
C ALA A 254 28.82 -7.60 9.17
N GLN A 255 29.33 -8.70 8.59
CA GLN A 255 30.78 -8.97 8.52
C GLN A 255 31.50 -7.92 7.67
N TYR A 256 30.86 -7.45 6.59
CA TYR A 256 31.41 -6.40 5.76
C TYR A 256 31.54 -5.07 6.52
N ARG A 257 30.52 -4.70 7.31
CA ARG A 257 30.56 -3.50 8.17
C ARG A 257 31.59 -3.63 9.30
N GLU A 258 31.77 -4.80 9.89
CA GLU A 258 32.80 -5.02 10.92
C GLU A 258 34.23 -4.82 10.39
N LYS A 259 34.49 -5.28 9.15
CA LYS A 259 35.76 -5.05 8.46
C LYS A 259 35.98 -3.59 8.07
N ASN A 260 34.89 -2.87 7.78
CA ASN A 260 34.94 -1.47 7.35
C ASN A 260 34.44 -0.53 8.47
N LYS A 261 35.28 -0.38 9.51
CA LYS A 261 34.90 0.31 10.75
C LYS A 261 34.47 1.75 10.49
N LYS A 262 33.29 2.10 11.00
CA LYS A 262 32.73 3.46 10.94
C LYS A 262 33.49 4.36 11.92
N ALA A 263 34.17 5.39 11.40
CA ALA A 263 34.90 6.39 12.16
C ALA A 263 33.99 7.54 12.64
N VAL A 264 33.10 8.01 11.78
CA VAL A 264 32.09 9.03 12.09
C VAL A 264 30.85 8.83 11.24
N GLU A 265 29.72 9.33 11.71
CA GLU A 265 28.46 9.38 10.97
C GLU A 265 27.73 10.69 11.24
N ILE A 266 27.15 11.24 10.18
CA ILE A 266 26.12 12.27 10.26
C ILE A 266 24.80 11.57 9.90
N PRO A 267 23.90 11.34 10.88
CA PRO A 267 22.63 10.69 10.62
C PRO A 267 21.77 11.53 9.66
N PHE A 268 20.82 10.88 8.98
CA PHE A 268 19.88 11.60 8.14
C PHE A 268 19.15 12.68 8.94
N ASN A 269 19.09 13.89 8.39
CA ASN A 269 18.24 14.94 8.92
C ASN A 269 17.46 15.63 7.79
N SER A 270 16.28 16.17 8.11
CA SER A 270 15.36 16.74 7.11
C SER A 270 15.88 18.04 6.48
N THR A 271 16.81 18.73 7.14
CA THR A 271 17.40 20.00 6.67
C THR A 271 18.44 19.74 5.58
N ASN A 272 19.35 18.80 5.84
CA ASN A 272 20.44 18.43 4.95
C ASN A 272 19.98 17.45 3.86
N LYS A 273 18.98 16.60 4.16
CA LYS A 273 18.41 15.58 3.25
C LYS A 273 19.40 14.51 2.77
N TYR A 274 20.48 14.30 3.52
CA TYR A 274 21.43 13.21 3.30
C TYR A 274 21.90 12.63 4.63
N GLN A 275 22.42 11.41 4.56
CA GLN A 275 23.17 10.72 5.61
C GLN A 275 24.59 10.50 5.10
N VAL A 276 25.57 10.62 5.99
CA VAL A 276 26.98 10.46 5.67
C VAL A 276 27.64 9.53 6.69
N SER A 277 28.59 8.74 6.25
CA SER A 277 29.50 8.04 7.15
C SER A 277 30.90 7.90 6.56
N VAL A 278 31.90 7.93 7.42
CA VAL A 278 33.31 7.75 7.05
C VAL A 278 33.80 6.43 7.63
N HIS A 279 34.50 5.64 6.81
CA HIS A 279 34.92 4.30 7.16
C HIS A 279 36.42 4.12 6.92
N GLU A 280 37.05 3.37 7.82
CA GLU A 280 38.31 2.67 7.55
C GLU A 280 38.00 1.48 6.65
N THR A 281 38.76 1.27 5.58
CA THR A 281 38.50 0.20 4.61
C THR A 281 39.59 -0.86 4.62
N ASP A 282 39.20 -2.11 4.36
CA ASP A 282 40.08 -3.28 4.30
C ASP A 282 40.40 -3.70 2.84
N ASP A 283 40.54 -2.73 1.93
CA ASP A 283 40.74 -2.98 0.49
C ASP A 283 42.11 -2.57 -0.05
N GLY A 284 43.09 -2.42 0.84
CA GLY A 284 44.47 -2.10 0.50
C GLY A 284 44.75 -0.62 0.20
N ASP A 285 43.71 0.22 0.18
CA ASP A 285 43.86 1.67 0.17
C ASP A 285 43.79 2.21 1.61
N ASP A 286 44.87 2.87 2.04
CA ASP A 286 45.02 3.43 3.38
C ASP A 286 44.16 4.68 3.64
N ARG A 287 43.47 5.19 2.61
CA ARG A 287 42.58 6.36 2.70
C ARG A 287 41.22 6.00 3.27
N TYR A 288 40.71 6.88 4.14
CA TYR A 288 39.31 6.83 4.58
C TYR A 288 38.35 6.92 3.40
N LEU A 289 37.29 6.10 3.43
CA LEU A 289 36.20 6.14 2.48
C LEU A 289 35.01 6.87 3.11
N LEU A 290 34.61 7.98 2.51
CA LEU A 290 33.35 8.63 2.83
C LEU A 290 32.27 8.11 1.90
N VAL A 291 31.11 7.76 2.46
CA VAL A 291 29.92 7.33 1.74
C VAL A 291 28.74 8.21 2.15
N MET A 292 27.88 8.52 1.19
CA MET A 292 26.71 9.38 1.41
C MET A 292 25.53 8.86 0.61
N LYS A 293 24.35 8.89 1.23
CA LYS A 293 23.06 8.66 0.55
C LYS A 293 22.05 9.73 0.92
N GLY A 294 21.08 9.99 0.06
CA GLY A 294 20.08 11.02 0.33
C GLY A 294 19.10 11.25 -0.82
N ALA A 295 18.41 12.39 -0.76
CA ALA A 295 17.52 12.83 -1.83
C ALA A 295 18.33 12.95 -3.15
N PRO A 296 17.87 12.36 -4.28
CA PRO A 296 18.66 12.26 -5.50
C PRO A 296 19.27 13.59 -5.96
N GLU A 297 18.47 14.66 -5.97
CA GLU A 297 18.88 16.00 -6.39
C GLU A 297 19.97 16.57 -5.48
N ARG A 298 19.86 16.33 -4.16
CA ARG A 298 20.82 16.82 -3.17
C ARG A 298 22.15 16.09 -3.22
N ILE A 299 22.13 14.82 -3.61
CA ILE A 299 23.33 14.03 -3.81
C ILE A 299 24.04 14.47 -5.09
N LEU A 300 23.29 14.65 -6.18
CA LEU A 300 23.85 15.09 -7.45
C LEU A 300 24.54 16.48 -7.32
N ASP A 301 23.92 17.43 -6.62
CA ASP A 301 24.48 18.77 -6.38
C ASP A 301 25.83 18.77 -5.64
N ARG A 302 26.14 17.69 -4.93
CA ARG A 302 27.40 17.51 -4.18
C ARG A 302 28.47 16.76 -4.95
N CYS A 303 28.13 16.23 -6.12
CA CYS A 303 29.04 15.42 -6.93
C CYS A 303 29.69 16.25 -8.05
N THR A 304 30.97 16.00 -8.30
CA THR A 304 31.73 16.57 -9.44
C THR A 304 32.13 15.50 -10.44
N SER A 305 32.14 14.23 -10.04
CA SER A 305 32.40 13.08 -10.91
C SER A 305 31.29 12.04 -10.79
N ILE A 306 31.24 11.12 -11.76
CA ILE A 306 30.35 9.96 -11.80
C ILE A 306 31.16 8.70 -12.09
N TYR A 307 30.85 7.62 -11.40
CA TYR A 307 31.50 6.33 -11.59
C TYR A 307 30.79 5.53 -12.69
N MET A 308 31.51 5.20 -13.76
CA MET A 308 30.98 4.46 -14.91
C MET A 308 31.97 3.37 -15.35
N ASP A 309 31.49 2.13 -15.45
CA ASP A 309 32.23 0.96 -15.98
C ASP A 309 33.63 0.77 -15.36
N GLY A 310 33.78 1.14 -14.08
CA GLY A 310 35.04 1.03 -13.35
C GLY A 310 35.93 2.28 -13.34
N SER A 311 35.50 3.37 -14.00
CA SER A 311 36.26 4.61 -14.17
C SER A 311 35.52 5.84 -13.65
N ASP A 312 36.27 6.85 -13.20
CA ASP A 312 35.73 8.12 -12.72
C ASP A 312 35.67 9.11 -13.91
N LEU A 313 34.46 9.53 -14.27
CA LEU A 313 34.21 10.53 -15.32
C LEU A 313 33.79 11.87 -14.69
N GLU A 314 34.06 12.98 -15.37
CA GLU A 314 33.55 14.29 -14.95
C GLU A 314 32.03 14.37 -15.11
N LEU A 315 31.33 14.96 -14.15
CA LEU A 315 29.88 15.10 -14.16
C LEU A 315 29.44 16.24 -15.09
N THR A 316 29.48 15.97 -16.40
CA THR A 316 29.03 16.88 -17.45
C THR A 316 27.51 17.06 -17.48
N ASP A 317 27.02 18.09 -18.16
CA ASP A 317 25.58 18.33 -18.33
C ASP A 317 24.85 17.19 -19.07
N TYR A 318 25.57 16.45 -19.92
CA TYR A 318 25.06 15.22 -20.53
C TYR A 318 24.70 14.18 -19.46
N TRP A 319 25.57 13.94 -18.48
CA TRP A 319 25.31 12.98 -17.41
C TRP A 319 24.21 13.45 -16.46
N LYS A 320 24.12 14.75 -16.20
CA LYS A 320 22.99 15.32 -15.44
C LYS A 320 21.65 15.08 -16.14
N ALA A 321 21.61 15.19 -17.48
CA ALA A 321 20.41 14.90 -18.26
C ALA A 321 20.03 13.40 -18.19
N GLN A 322 21.01 12.49 -18.30
CA GLN A 322 20.76 11.05 -18.16
C GLN A 322 20.25 10.69 -16.75
N PHE A 323 20.86 11.26 -15.71
CA PHE A 323 20.39 11.13 -14.34
C PHE A 323 18.94 11.60 -14.19
N ASN A 324 18.59 12.78 -14.73
CA ASN A 324 17.24 13.33 -14.62
C ASN A 324 16.21 12.44 -15.32
N ASN A 325 16.55 11.88 -16.48
CA ASN A 325 15.69 10.94 -17.19
C ASN A 325 15.42 9.70 -16.33
N ALA A 326 16.47 9.07 -15.78
CA ALA A 326 16.32 7.90 -14.92
C ALA A 326 15.55 8.24 -13.63
N TYR A 327 15.80 9.39 -13.01
CA TYR A 327 15.08 9.82 -11.82
C TYR A 327 13.58 10.01 -12.07
N LEU A 328 13.21 10.65 -13.19
CA LEU A 328 11.81 10.84 -13.59
C LEU A 328 11.13 9.51 -13.96
N GLU A 329 11.85 8.60 -14.62
CA GLU A 329 11.34 7.27 -14.98
C GLU A 329 11.03 6.44 -13.73
N LEU A 330 11.99 6.34 -12.80
CA LEU A 330 11.81 5.63 -11.53
C LEU A 330 10.72 6.27 -10.65
N GLY A 331 10.64 7.61 -10.62
CA GLY A 331 9.54 8.32 -9.97
C GLY A 331 8.19 8.07 -10.64
N GLY A 332 8.17 7.88 -11.96
CA GLY A 332 7.00 7.53 -12.76
C GLY A 332 6.45 6.14 -12.43
N PHE A 333 7.31 5.21 -12.00
CA PHE A 333 6.91 3.91 -11.44
C PHE A 333 6.36 4.01 -10.01
N GLY A 334 6.22 5.23 -9.45
CA GLY A 334 5.71 5.44 -8.09
C GLY A 334 6.68 4.98 -7.00
N GLU A 335 7.96 4.83 -7.36
CA GLU A 335 9.01 4.35 -6.48
C GLU A 335 9.68 5.51 -5.76
N ARG A 336 10.10 5.26 -4.52
CA ARG A 336 10.93 6.20 -3.77
C ARG A 336 12.39 6.03 -4.20
N VAL A 337 13.00 7.08 -4.73
CA VAL A 337 14.37 7.06 -5.24
C VAL A 337 15.36 7.69 -4.26
N LEU A 338 16.52 7.08 -4.06
CA LEU A 338 17.66 7.60 -3.29
C LEU A 338 18.93 7.63 -4.13
N GLY A 339 19.70 8.71 -4.01
CA GLY A 339 21.04 8.85 -4.60
C GLY A 339 22.14 8.36 -3.67
N PHE A 340 23.20 7.81 -4.25
CA PHE A 340 24.38 7.31 -3.55
C PHE A 340 25.65 7.89 -4.17
N CYS A 341 26.57 8.32 -3.33
CA CYS A 341 27.88 8.80 -3.74
C CYS A 341 28.96 8.45 -2.72
N ASP A 342 30.22 8.43 -3.16
CA ASP A 342 31.38 8.20 -2.30
C ASP A 342 32.55 9.13 -2.64
N VAL A 343 33.55 9.18 -1.77
CA VAL A 343 34.84 9.76 -2.08
C VAL A 343 35.93 9.14 -1.21
N ARG A 344 37.14 8.99 -1.77
CA ARG A 344 38.33 8.65 -1.01
C ARG A 344 38.98 9.92 -0.49
N LEU A 345 39.01 10.07 0.83
CA LEU A 345 39.59 11.24 1.48
C LEU A 345 41.12 11.26 1.30
N ASP A 346 41.69 12.41 0.97
CA ASP A 346 43.13 12.58 0.78
C ASP A 346 43.90 12.25 2.07
N SER A 347 44.79 11.25 2.01
CA SER A 347 45.59 10.80 3.17
C SER A 347 46.52 11.87 3.72
N LYS A 348 46.88 12.89 2.91
CA LYS A 348 47.68 14.03 3.38
C LYS A 348 46.88 14.96 4.29
N LYS A 349 45.58 15.10 4.03
CA LYS A 349 44.67 15.95 4.82
C LYS A 349 44.07 15.19 6.00
N TYR A 350 43.80 13.90 5.80
CA TYR A 350 43.12 13.03 6.76
C TYR A 350 43.99 11.78 7.04
N PRO A 351 45.08 11.91 7.82
CA PRO A 351 45.94 10.78 8.18
C PRO A 351 45.22 9.76 9.07
N LYS A 352 45.72 8.52 9.13
CA LYS A 352 45.15 7.49 10.02
C LYS A 352 45.09 7.98 11.47
N GLY A 353 43.93 7.82 12.11
CA GLY A 353 43.64 8.34 13.44
C GLY A 353 43.15 9.78 13.48
N TYR A 354 42.89 10.41 12.32
CA TYR A 354 42.25 11.73 12.25
C TYR A 354 40.90 11.70 13.00
N ARG A 355 40.66 12.72 13.83
CA ARG A 355 39.41 12.85 14.58
C ARG A 355 38.42 13.65 13.74
N PHE A 356 37.41 12.95 13.24
CA PHE A 356 36.29 13.57 12.55
C PHE A 356 35.28 14.13 13.56
N ASP A 357 34.77 15.33 13.28
CA ASP A 357 33.73 15.99 14.07
C ASP A 357 32.41 15.96 13.27
N PRO A 358 31.34 15.33 13.79
CA PRO A 358 30.05 15.27 13.10
C PRO A 358 29.24 16.58 13.19
N ASP A 359 29.46 17.40 14.21
CA ASP A 359 28.68 18.62 14.48
C ASP A 359 29.25 19.80 13.69
N GLU A 360 30.57 19.96 13.73
CA GLU A 360 31.32 20.88 12.88
C GLU A 360 32.08 20.09 11.81
N ALA A 361 31.36 19.68 10.75
CA ALA A 361 31.88 18.79 9.71
C ALA A 361 33.25 19.24 9.16
N ASN A 362 34.31 18.64 9.70
CA ASN A 362 35.71 18.97 9.40
C ASN A 362 36.29 18.16 8.23
N PHE A 363 35.40 17.63 7.38
CA PHE A 363 35.74 16.74 6.27
C PHE A 363 34.93 17.08 5.02
N GLN A 364 35.35 16.53 3.89
CA GLN A 364 34.80 16.84 2.57
C GLN A 364 33.34 16.37 2.43
N LEU A 365 32.42 17.28 2.13
CA LEU A 365 30.98 16.99 1.91
C LEU A 365 30.49 17.38 0.50
N THR A 366 31.42 17.78 -0.37
CA THR A 366 31.23 18.27 -1.74
C THR A 366 32.36 17.73 -2.61
N GLU A 367 32.24 17.85 -3.93
CA GLU A 367 33.21 17.27 -4.88
C GLU A 367 33.30 15.74 -4.73
N LEU A 368 32.14 15.12 -4.53
CA LEU A 368 31.99 13.68 -4.36
C LEU A 368 31.88 12.98 -5.73
N ARG A 369 31.98 11.65 -5.71
CA ARG A 369 31.77 10.80 -6.88
C ARG A 369 30.41 10.12 -6.81
N PHE A 370 29.54 10.45 -7.76
CA PHE A 370 28.22 9.85 -7.89
C PHE A 370 28.33 8.37 -8.30
N LEU A 371 27.60 7.48 -7.63
CA LEU A 371 27.66 6.04 -7.88
C LEU A 371 26.41 5.49 -8.58
N GLY A 372 25.23 5.99 -8.21
CA GLY A 372 23.99 5.45 -8.74
C GLY A 372 22.75 5.86 -7.95
N LEU A 373 21.60 5.39 -8.43
CA LEU A 373 20.32 5.48 -7.74
C LEU A 373 19.88 4.08 -7.29
N MET A 374 19.18 4.01 -6.16
CA MET A 374 18.30 2.87 -5.87
C MET A 374 16.90 3.40 -5.64
N SER A 375 15.93 2.74 -6.26
CA SER A 375 14.53 2.99 -6.03
C SER A 375 13.89 1.82 -5.30
N MET A 376 12.87 2.13 -4.52
CA MET A 376 12.17 1.15 -3.69
C MET A 376 10.69 1.42 -3.68
N ILE A 377 9.93 0.34 -3.58
CA ILE A 377 8.47 0.36 -3.54
C ILE A 377 7.99 -0.63 -2.49
N ASP A 378 6.74 -0.49 -2.07
CA ASP A 378 6.02 -1.56 -1.41
C ASP A 378 5.37 -2.44 -2.48
N PRO A 379 5.97 -3.59 -2.85
CA PRO A 379 5.57 -4.34 -4.03
C PRO A 379 4.23 -5.06 -3.81
N PRO A 380 3.47 -5.34 -4.88
CA PRO A 380 2.31 -6.19 -4.82
C PRO A 380 2.62 -7.58 -4.24
N ARG A 381 1.62 -8.23 -3.63
CA ARG A 381 1.73 -9.65 -3.29
C ARG A 381 1.68 -10.48 -4.58
N ALA A 382 2.44 -11.58 -4.64
CA ALA A 382 2.59 -12.37 -5.87
C ALA A 382 1.25 -12.84 -6.50
N ALA A 383 0.26 -13.19 -5.67
CA ALA A 383 -1.05 -13.66 -6.13
C ALA A 383 -2.03 -12.52 -6.50
N VAL A 384 -1.72 -11.26 -6.17
CA VAL A 384 -2.66 -10.14 -6.31
C VAL A 384 -2.97 -9.81 -7.77
N PRO A 385 -1.98 -9.68 -8.70
CA PRO A 385 -2.30 -9.40 -10.11
C PRO A 385 -3.27 -10.42 -10.73
N ASP A 386 -2.98 -11.72 -10.58
CA ASP A 386 -3.86 -12.81 -11.07
C ASP A 386 -5.23 -12.83 -10.37
N ALA A 387 -5.29 -12.54 -9.06
CA ALA A 387 -6.55 -12.46 -8.34
C ALA A 387 -7.43 -11.30 -8.82
N VAL A 388 -6.85 -10.12 -9.06
CA VAL A 388 -7.56 -8.96 -9.60
C VAL A 388 -8.08 -9.26 -11.01
N GLU A 389 -7.25 -9.86 -11.88
CA GLU A 389 -7.65 -10.26 -13.23
C GLU A 389 -8.81 -11.26 -13.22
N LYS A 390 -8.78 -12.26 -12.33
CA LYS A 390 -9.89 -13.22 -12.14
C LYS A 390 -11.19 -12.53 -11.69
N CYS A 391 -11.10 -11.56 -10.79
CA CYS A 391 -12.27 -10.79 -10.36
C CYS A 391 -12.86 -9.99 -11.54
N ARG A 392 -12.01 -9.30 -12.31
CA ARG A 392 -12.43 -8.54 -13.49
C ARG A 392 -13.03 -9.45 -14.58
N SER A 393 -12.45 -10.63 -14.77
CA SER A 393 -12.96 -11.65 -15.71
C SER A 393 -14.35 -12.18 -15.32
N ALA A 394 -14.66 -12.18 -14.02
CA ALA A 394 -16.00 -12.49 -13.49
C ALA A 394 -16.98 -11.30 -13.58
N GLY A 395 -16.57 -10.16 -14.15
CA GLY A 395 -17.38 -8.95 -14.26
C GLY A 395 -17.41 -8.08 -13.00
N ILE A 396 -16.54 -8.34 -12.03
CA ILE A 396 -16.45 -7.56 -10.79
C ILE A 396 -15.65 -6.29 -11.03
N LYS A 397 -16.22 -5.14 -10.68
CA LYS A 397 -15.52 -3.85 -10.70
C LYS A 397 -14.57 -3.77 -9.51
N VAL A 398 -13.27 -3.52 -9.75
CA VAL A 398 -12.27 -3.38 -8.68
C VAL A 398 -11.86 -1.91 -8.57
N ILE A 399 -11.97 -1.35 -7.37
CA ILE A 399 -11.67 0.04 -7.04
C ILE A 399 -10.58 0.05 -5.96
N MET A 400 -9.51 0.81 -6.17
CA MET A 400 -8.51 1.06 -5.13
C MET A 400 -8.97 2.22 -4.26
N VAL A 401 -8.90 2.06 -2.94
CA VAL A 401 -9.23 3.12 -1.97
C VAL A 401 -8.13 3.19 -0.92
N THR A 402 -7.26 4.20 -1.02
CA THR A 402 -6.05 4.28 -0.19
C THR A 402 -5.76 5.70 0.32
N GLY A 403 -5.11 5.77 1.49
CA GLY A 403 -4.55 7.01 2.04
C GLY A 403 -3.22 7.43 1.41
N ASP A 404 -2.66 6.59 0.53
CA ASP A 404 -1.36 6.78 -0.10
C ASP A 404 -1.38 7.91 -1.16
N HIS A 405 -0.19 8.40 -1.52
CA HIS A 405 -0.01 9.44 -2.53
C HIS A 405 -0.51 9.00 -3.92
N PRO A 406 -1.15 9.88 -4.72
CA PRO A 406 -1.74 9.51 -6.01
C PRO A 406 -0.78 8.85 -7.00
N ILE A 407 0.47 9.29 -7.05
CA ILE A 407 1.47 8.77 -7.99
C ILE A 407 1.75 7.30 -7.68
N THR A 408 2.04 6.97 -6.42
CA THR A 408 2.29 5.60 -5.96
C THR A 408 1.03 4.73 -6.09
N ALA A 409 -0.15 5.27 -5.72
CA ALA A 409 -1.41 4.56 -5.87
C ALA A 409 -1.70 4.20 -7.35
N LYS A 410 -1.48 5.14 -8.28
CA LYS A 410 -1.66 4.92 -9.72
C LYS A 410 -0.68 3.88 -10.25
N ALA A 411 0.59 3.94 -9.85
CA ALA A 411 1.59 2.97 -10.29
C ALA A 411 1.27 1.55 -9.80
N ILE A 412 0.93 1.39 -8.51
CA ILE A 412 0.49 0.10 -7.97
C ILE A 412 -0.79 -0.38 -8.66
N ALA A 413 -1.76 0.52 -8.90
CA ALA A 413 -3.00 0.17 -9.59
C ALA A 413 -2.77 -0.37 -11.01
N LYS A 414 -1.80 0.20 -11.74
CA LYS A 414 -1.35 -0.36 -13.03
C LYS A 414 -0.68 -1.72 -12.84
N GLY A 415 0.25 -1.84 -11.89
CA GLY A 415 0.99 -3.08 -11.63
C GLY A 415 0.12 -4.27 -11.20
N VAL A 416 -1.03 -4.03 -10.56
CA VAL A 416 -1.97 -5.09 -10.15
C VAL A 416 -3.16 -5.28 -11.09
N GLY A 417 -3.25 -4.50 -12.18
CA GLY A 417 -4.33 -4.63 -13.16
C GLY A 417 -5.67 -3.99 -12.77
N ILE A 418 -5.70 -3.09 -11.78
CA ILE A 418 -6.88 -2.24 -11.51
C ILE A 418 -7.03 -1.20 -12.61
N ILE A 419 -5.92 -0.57 -13.02
CA ILE A 419 -5.85 0.23 -14.25
C ILE A 419 -5.19 -0.64 -15.31
N SER A 420 -5.86 -0.86 -16.45
CA SER A 420 -5.28 -1.61 -17.56
C SER A 420 -4.19 -0.80 -18.26
N GLU A 421 -3.17 -1.49 -18.79
CA GLU A 421 -1.99 -0.88 -19.41
C GLU A 421 -2.32 0.13 -20.53
N HIS A 422 -3.39 -0.12 -21.29
CA HIS A 422 -3.83 0.72 -22.42
C HIS A 422 -4.81 1.84 -22.04
N ASN A 423 -5.28 1.89 -20.79
CA ASN A 423 -6.23 2.91 -20.38
C ASN A 423 -5.51 4.13 -19.80
N GLU A 424 -5.99 5.29 -20.21
CA GLU A 424 -5.43 6.58 -19.84
C GLU A 424 -6.35 7.30 -18.84
N THR A 425 -5.72 8.06 -17.94
CA THR A 425 -6.39 9.09 -17.12
C THR A 425 -6.50 10.40 -17.89
N VAL A 426 -7.33 11.33 -17.42
CA VAL A 426 -7.48 12.67 -18.03
C VAL A 426 -6.12 13.38 -18.07
N GLU A 427 -5.30 13.21 -17.03
CA GLU A 427 -3.95 13.74 -16.93
C GLU A 427 -2.99 13.10 -17.95
N ASP A 428 -3.12 11.79 -18.21
CA ASP A 428 -2.31 11.10 -19.22
C ASP A 428 -2.64 11.59 -20.63
N ILE A 429 -3.94 11.75 -20.95
CA ILE A 429 -4.40 12.27 -22.24
C ILE A 429 -3.90 13.71 -22.45
N ALA A 430 -4.01 14.55 -21.41
CA ALA A 430 -3.52 15.92 -21.43
C ALA A 430 -2.01 15.99 -21.71
N ALA A 431 -1.22 15.19 -20.98
CA ALA A 431 0.22 15.11 -21.14
C ALA A 431 0.62 14.61 -22.54
N ARG A 432 -0.04 13.56 -23.05
CA ARG A 432 0.22 13.01 -24.38
C ARG A 432 -0.10 13.98 -25.51
N LEU A 433 -1.17 14.77 -25.37
CA LEU A 433 -1.59 15.75 -26.36
C LEU A 433 -0.90 17.12 -26.21
N GLY A 434 -0.18 17.35 -25.09
CA GLY A 434 0.44 18.63 -24.78
C GLY A 434 -0.58 19.75 -24.54
N ILE A 435 -1.79 19.41 -24.05
CA ILE A 435 -2.88 20.37 -23.78
C ILE A 435 -3.17 20.46 -22.27
N PRO A 436 -3.74 21.58 -21.79
CA PRO A 436 -4.22 21.67 -20.41
C PRO A 436 -5.30 20.60 -20.10
N VAL A 437 -5.28 20.05 -18.88
CA VAL A 437 -6.25 19.04 -18.40
C VAL A 437 -7.70 19.49 -18.57
N SER A 438 -7.97 20.79 -18.45
CA SER A 438 -9.31 21.38 -18.64
C SER A 438 -9.87 21.26 -20.06
N GLN A 439 -9.04 20.97 -21.05
CA GLN A 439 -9.45 20.79 -22.45
C GLN A 439 -9.74 19.33 -22.81
N VAL A 440 -9.39 18.39 -21.93
CA VAL A 440 -9.67 16.96 -22.14
C VAL A 440 -11.10 16.68 -21.71
N ASN A 441 -11.87 16.00 -22.56
CA ASN A 441 -13.18 15.51 -22.18
C ASN A 441 -13.01 14.34 -21.18
N PRO A 442 -13.53 14.43 -19.95
CA PRO A 442 -13.39 13.36 -18.96
C PRO A 442 -13.94 12.01 -19.43
N ARG A 443 -14.88 12.02 -20.39
CA ARG A 443 -15.50 10.81 -20.94
C ARG A 443 -14.59 10.00 -21.86
N ASP A 444 -13.51 10.61 -22.35
CA ASP A 444 -12.53 9.90 -23.17
C ASP A 444 -11.59 9.05 -22.29
N ALA A 445 -11.49 9.36 -20.99
CA ALA A 445 -10.68 8.63 -20.02
C ALA A 445 -11.50 7.53 -19.31
N LYS A 446 -11.15 6.27 -19.56
CA LYS A 446 -11.76 5.12 -18.85
C LYS A 446 -11.28 4.98 -17.41
N ALA A 447 -10.07 5.46 -17.13
CA ALA A 447 -9.44 5.43 -15.82
C ALA A 447 -9.47 6.82 -15.17
N VAL A 448 -9.58 6.86 -13.84
CA VAL A 448 -9.54 8.12 -13.07
C VAL A 448 -8.80 7.92 -11.74
N VAL A 449 -8.01 8.91 -11.37
CA VAL A 449 -7.37 9.00 -10.05
C VAL A 449 -7.96 10.20 -9.33
N VAL A 450 -8.68 9.97 -8.23
CA VAL A 450 -9.35 11.02 -7.46
C VAL A 450 -8.59 11.26 -6.17
N HIS A 451 -8.19 12.51 -5.92
CA HIS A 451 -7.54 12.91 -4.69
C HIS A 451 -8.56 13.14 -3.57
N GLY A 452 -8.23 12.75 -2.33
CA GLY A 452 -9.11 12.91 -1.17
C GLY A 452 -9.54 14.37 -0.90
N ASN A 453 -8.68 15.35 -1.17
CA ASN A 453 -9.04 16.77 -1.08
C ASN A 453 -10.16 17.17 -2.05
N ASP A 454 -10.13 16.67 -3.29
CA ASP A 454 -11.18 16.95 -4.27
C ASP A 454 -12.48 16.26 -3.86
N LEU A 455 -12.38 14.99 -3.42
CA LEU A 455 -13.50 14.21 -2.92
C LEU A 455 -14.21 14.88 -1.73
N LYS A 456 -13.48 15.61 -0.87
CA LYS A 456 -14.06 16.37 0.24
C LYS A 456 -15.00 17.49 -0.22
N SER A 457 -14.76 18.05 -1.40
CA SER A 457 -15.57 19.12 -2.00
C SER A 457 -16.66 18.63 -2.94
N MET A 458 -16.68 17.32 -3.25
CA MET A 458 -17.65 16.72 -4.16
C MET A 458 -18.99 16.48 -3.47
N SER A 459 -20.09 16.69 -4.22
CA SER A 459 -21.42 16.21 -3.83
C SER A 459 -21.57 14.71 -4.08
N SER A 460 -22.60 14.10 -3.49
CA SER A 460 -22.90 12.69 -3.71
C SER A 460 -23.21 12.39 -5.18
N GLU A 461 -23.87 13.30 -5.89
CA GLU A 461 -24.17 13.15 -7.33
C GLU A 461 -22.90 13.19 -8.19
N GLN A 462 -21.91 14.02 -7.83
CA GLN A 462 -20.64 14.08 -8.53
C GLN A 462 -19.82 12.79 -8.33
N LEU A 463 -19.81 12.25 -7.10
CA LEU A 463 -19.20 10.95 -6.83
C LEU A 463 -19.90 9.84 -7.62
N ASP A 464 -21.23 9.84 -7.64
CA ASP A 464 -22.03 8.87 -8.39
C ASP A 464 -21.75 8.94 -9.90
N ASP A 465 -21.54 10.13 -10.46
CA ASP A 465 -21.15 10.34 -11.85
C ASP A 465 -19.76 9.73 -12.14
N ILE A 466 -18.78 9.95 -11.26
CA ILE A 466 -17.45 9.32 -11.37
C ILE A 466 -17.58 7.78 -11.34
N LEU A 467 -18.34 7.25 -10.38
CA LEU A 467 -18.53 5.81 -10.20
C LEU A 467 -19.26 5.15 -11.38
N ARG A 468 -20.13 5.88 -12.10
CA ARG A 468 -20.83 5.37 -13.28
C ARG A 468 -19.99 5.39 -14.54
N HIS A 469 -19.19 6.43 -14.73
CA HIS A 469 -18.58 6.72 -16.03
C HIS A 469 -17.13 6.30 -16.18
N HIS A 470 -16.44 6.03 -15.07
CA HIS A 470 -15.10 5.45 -15.10
C HIS A 470 -15.16 3.99 -14.66
N SER A 471 -14.61 3.09 -15.48
CA SER A 471 -14.56 1.65 -15.16
C SER A 471 -13.40 1.33 -14.21
N GLU A 472 -12.33 2.10 -14.26
CA GLU A 472 -11.09 1.87 -13.51
C GLU A 472 -10.83 3.07 -12.59
N ILE A 473 -10.95 2.87 -11.28
CA ILE A 473 -11.00 3.98 -10.33
C ILE A 473 -9.99 3.76 -9.21
N VAL A 474 -9.21 4.80 -8.96
CA VAL A 474 -8.30 4.87 -7.81
C VAL A 474 -8.65 6.11 -7.00
N PHE A 475 -9.04 5.92 -5.75
CA PHE A 475 -9.14 6.99 -4.77
C PHE A 475 -7.86 7.00 -3.92
N ALA A 476 -7.13 8.11 -3.95
CA ALA A 476 -5.85 8.29 -3.25
C ALA A 476 -5.96 9.41 -2.20
N ARG A 477 -5.08 9.40 -1.20
CA ARG A 477 -5.10 10.35 -0.07
C ARG A 477 -6.47 10.41 0.66
N THR A 478 -7.21 9.30 0.72
CA THR A 478 -8.53 9.25 1.37
C THR A 478 -8.45 9.09 2.88
N SER A 479 -9.32 9.79 3.61
CA SER A 479 -9.55 9.54 5.03
C SER A 479 -10.44 8.30 5.28
N PRO A 480 -10.45 7.74 6.49
CA PRO A 480 -11.38 6.68 6.91
C PRO A 480 -12.85 6.96 6.56
N GLN A 481 -13.31 8.19 6.84
CA GLN A 481 -14.68 8.60 6.54
C GLN A 481 -14.94 8.63 5.03
N GLN A 482 -13.95 9.04 4.24
CA GLN A 482 -14.07 9.05 2.78
C GLN A 482 -14.12 7.64 2.21
N LYS A 483 -13.40 6.67 2.80
CA LYS A 483 -13.54 5.26 2.42
C LYS A 483 -14.99 4.78 2.55
N LEU A 484 -15.64 5.11 3.69
CA LEU A 484 -17.05 4.80 3.89
C LEU A 484 -17.94 5.47 2.85
N ILE A 485 -17.75 6.77 2.59
CA ILE A 485 -18.53 7.53 1.59
C ILE A 485 -18.42 6.90 0.18
N ILE A 486 -17.23 6.39 -0.18
CA ILE A 486 -17.00 5.70 -1.46
C ILE A 486 -17.78 4.37 -1.50
N VAL A 487 -17.74 3.59 -0.43
CA VAL A 487 -18.47 2.32 -0.31
C VAL A 487 -19.98 2.57 -0.39
N GLU A 488 -20.49 3.55 0.36
CA GLU A 488 -21.90 3.98 0.31
C GLU A 488 -22.29 4.46 -1.09
N GLY A 489 -21.39 5.17 -1.79
CA GLY A 489 -21.61 5.59 -3.18
C GLY A 489 -21.78 4.41 -4.13
N CYS A 490 -20.98 3.37 -3.98
CA CYS A 490 -21.15 2.15 -4.75
C CYS A 490 -22.46 1.43 -4.41
N GLN A 491 -22.82 1.35 -3.12
CA GLN A 491 -24.08 0.75 -2.66
C GLN A 491 -25.32 1.52 -3.16
N ARG A 492 -25.27 2.87 -3.24
CA ARG A 492 -26.35 3.68 -3.81
C ARG A 492 -26.63 3.37 -5.28
N GLN A 493 -25.65 2.86 -6.02
CA GLN A 493 -25.85 2.35 -7.39
C GLN A 493 -26.49 0.96 -7.44
N GLY A 494 -26.82 0.36 -6.29
CA GLY A 494 -27.36 -1.00 -6.18
C GLY A 494 -26.30 -2.10 -6.24
N ALA A 495 -25.01 -1.76 -6.15
CA ALA A 495 -23.94 -2.75 -6.16
C ALA A 495 -23.81 -3.46 -4.80
N ILE A 496 -23.47 -4.75 -4.84
CA ILE A 496 -23.01 -5.49 -3.66
C ILE A 496 -21.50 -5.29 -3.56
N VAL A 497 -21.07 -4.61 -2.50
CA VAL A 497 -19.70 -4.15 -2.33
C VAL A 497 -18.98 -4.99 -1.29
N ALA A 498 -17.87 -5.62 -1.67
CA ALA A 498 -16.92 -6.20 -0.73
C ALA A 498 -15.75 -5.23 -0.49
N VAL A 499 -15.28 -5.15 0.75
CA VAL A 499 -14.13 -4.31 1.12
C VAL A 499 -12.99 -5.20 1.62
N THR A 500 -11.79 -5.00 1.11
CA THR A 500 -10.57 -5.67 1.57
C THR A 500 -9.59 -4.65 2.16
N GLY A 501 -9.13 -4.88 3.39
CA GLY A 501 -8.25 -3.96 4.13
C GLY A 501 -7.52 -4.65 5.28
N ASP A 502 -6.40 -4.09 5.73
CA ASP A 502 -5.60 -4.58 6.87
C ASP A 502 -5.52 -3.59 8.05
N GLY A 503 -5.68 -2.29 7.78
CA GLY A 503 -5.51 -1.20 8.73
C GLY A 503 -6.73 -0.88 9.58
N GLY A 504 -6.54 0.04 10.54
CA GLY A 504 -7.62 0.57 11.38
C GLY A 504 -8.38 1.75 10.77
N ASN A 505 -8.15 2.04 9.48
CA ASN A 505 -8.60 3.21 8.72
C ASN A 505 -9.68 2.89 7.69
#